data_AF-A0A8T9B9M6-F1
#
_entry.id   AF-A0A8T9B9M6-F1
#
_cell.length_a   1.000
_cell.length_b   1.000
_cell.length_c   1.000
_cell.angle_alpha   90.00
_cell.angle_beta   90.00
_cell.angle_gamma   90.00
#
_symmetry.space_group_name_H-M   'P 1'
#
loop_
_entity.id
_entity.type
_entity.pdbx_description
1 polymer ?
#
loop_
_entity_poly.entity_id
_entity_poly.type
_entity_poly.pdbx_seq_one_letter_code
_entity_poly.pdbx_strand_id
1 'polypeptide(L)'
;MLFTHILLYIFITVAAGSANITYSQCSIDCISTGLGASPMLFSDLSSSCKNSTLQASISECVYAKCNYTEQWTPAFVHHQLCGRVRIKSRVWPLAIAGIFCVSISLLAVVLRCCSRYAVARKFGYDDVTIVVAAVFFIGFGVLHLYNVFVNGFGRHFWNIDPSKVTQLLTVFWFAQISYIIVLIPVKTSILLFYLRIFPGSGFKVISLTTIAAVLLSGVAFIFALIFQCSPVSGVWDKSITSKCVSLNLIAYVAGGIAVALDVVILILPIPKCIELHMNTRKELGVIFIFGLGSVACATNIIRLIYIINYSNSIDQTCKEQCYTHYLVFHRYLHRNNLRLPPLHMDPFKPLIPLRLRQQQHPLDKSVQAIHIFDLHTNPSTTT
;
A
#
# COMPACT_ATOMS: atom_id res chain seq x y z
N MET A 1 -18.38 8.53 36.92
CA MET A 1 -18.44 8.91 35.49
C MET A 1 -18.14 10.39 35.28
N LEU A 2 -18.80 11.33 35.97
CA LEU A 2 -18.50 12.77 35.82
C LEU A 2 -17.04 13.13 36.16
N PHE A 3 -16.52 12.58 37.26
CA PHE A 3 -15.16 12.86 37.75
C PHE A 3 -14.05 12.35 36.81
N THR A 4 -14.27 11.20 36.17
CA THR A 4 -13.34 10.64 35.17
C THR A 4 -13.36 11.45 33.87
N HIS A 5 -14.51 11.97 33.44
CA HIS A 5 -14.59 12.89 32.30
C HIS A 5 -13.95 14.25 32.60
N ILE A 6 -14.07 14.76 33.83
CA ILE A 6 -13.44 16.02 34.25
C ILE A 6 -11.92 15.88 34.31
N LEU A 7 -11.40 14.79 34.89
CA LEU A 7 -9.95 14.53 34.91
C LEU A 7 -9.37 14.30 33.50
N LEU A 8 -10.13 13.63 32.62
CA LEU A 8 -9.78 13.46 31.22
C LEU A 8 -9.73 14.80 30.47
N TYR A 9 -10.75 15.65 30.69
CA TYR A 9 -10.82 16.98 30.10
C TYR A 9 -9.66 17.86 30.59
N ILE A 10 -9.35 17.82 31.89
CA ILE A 10 -8.21 18.53 32.49
C ILE A 10 -6.88 18.00 31.95
N PHE A 11 -6.72 16.69 31.76
CA PHE A 11 -5.49 16.14 31.20
C PHE A 11 -5.30 16.50 29.72
N ILE A 12 -6.39 16.48 28.93
CA ILE A 12 -6.38 16.91 27.53
C ILE A 12 -6.06 18.41 27.44
N THR A 13 -6.62 19.24 28.32
CA THR A 13 -6.35 20.69 28.34
C THR A 13 -4.97 21.03 28.89
N VAL A 14 -4.43 20.28 29.85
CA VAL A 14 -3.06 20.45 30.38
C VAL A 14 -2.02 19.97 29.36
N ALA A 15 -2.25 18.85 28.67
CA ALA A 15 -1.43 18.43 27.54
C ALA A 15 -1.46 19.48 26.41
N ALA A 16 -2.64 20.05 26.13
CA ALA A 16 -2.81 21.20 25.23
C ALA A 16 -2.27 22.53 25.77
N GLY A 17 -2.02 22.64 27.08
CA GLY A 17 -1.45 23.83 27.71
C GLY A 17 0.06 23.92 27.55
N SER A 18 0.74 22.80 27.30
CA SER A 18 2.19 22.78 27.00
C SER A 18 2.53 23.23 25.57
N ALA A 19 1.52 23.28 24.69
CA ALA A 19 1.61 23.82 23.34
C ALA A 19 0.24 24.41 23.01
N ASN A 20 0.05 25.73 23.07
CA ASN A 20 -1.19 26.49 22.77
C ASN A 20 -1.97 25.94 21.54
N ILE A 21 -2.71 24.85 21.69
CA ILE A 21 -3.33 24.11 20.58
C ILE A 21 -4.77 23.82 20.97
N THR A 22 -5.70 24.41 20.23
CA THR A 22 -7.14 24.26 20.46
C THR A 22 -7.66 23.07 19.66
N TYR A 23 -8.10 22.00 20.33
CA TYR A 23 -8.79 20.89 19.67
C TYR A 23 -10.25 21.25 19.36
N SER A 24 -10.78 20.76 18.24
CA SER A 24 -12.22 20.85 17.97
C SER A 24 -13.00 19.91 18.91
N GLN A 25 -14.24 20.27 19.23
CA GLN A 25 -15.10 19.46 20.11
C GLN A 25 -15.31 18.04 19.55
N CYS A 26 -15.44 17.90 18.23
CA CYS A 26 -15.55 16.59 17.57
C CYS A 26 -14.34 15.69 17.86
N SER A 27 -13.12 16.26 17.80
CA SER A 27 -11.90 15.50 18.06
C SER A 27 -11.81 15.05 19.52
N ILE A 28 -12.24 15.88 20.46
CA ILE A 28 -12.25 15.57 21.89
C ILE A 28 -13.21 14.40 22.18
N ASP A 29 -14.38 14.39 21.57
CA ASP A 29 -15.36 13.30 21.72
C ASP A 29 -14.79 11.96 21.24
N CYS A 30 -14.09 11.95 20.10
CA CYS A 30 -13.47 10.73 19.58
C CYS A 30 -12.30 10.24 20.44
N ILE A 31 -11.43 11.15 20.88
CA ILE A 31 -10.29 10.82 21.74
C ILE A 31 -10.78 10.29 23.10
N SER A 32 -11.80 10.91 23.69
CA SER A 32 -12.36 10.49 24.97
C SER A 32 -13.07 9.14 24.91
N THR A 33 -13.80 8.88 23.82
CA THR A 33 -14.42 7.57 23.57
C THR A 33 -13.36 6.47 23.40
N GLY A 34 -12.29 6.76 22.66
CA GLY A 34 -11.19 5.81 22.47
C GLY A 34 -10.44 5.49 23.76
N LEU A 35 -10.11 6.53 24.54
CA LEU A 35 -9.36 6.39 25.79
C LEU A 35 -10.21 5.79 26.92
N GLY A 36 -11.53 6.03 26.93
CA GLY A 36 -12.47 5.43 27.88
C GLY A 36 -12.49 3.90 27.84
N ALA A 37 -12.10 3.29 26.70
CA ALA A 37 -11.97 1.84 26.55
C ALA A 37 -10.65 1.27 27.11
N SER A 38 -9.69 2.09 27.57
CA SER A 38 -8.37 1.64 28.05
C SER A 38 -7.81 2.53 29.18
N PRO A 39 -8.33 2.40 30.42
CA PRO A 39 -7.98 3.30 31.53
C PRO A 39 -6.55 3.19 32.08
N MET A 40 -5.77 2.14 31.75
CA MET A 40 -4.35 2.03 32.17
C MET A 40 -3.37 2.81 31.26
N LEU A 41 -3.87 3.48 30.22
CA LEU A 41 -3.05 4.07 29.16
C LEU A 41 -2.75 5.57 29.36
N PHE A 42 -3.34 6.18 30.40
CA PHE A 42 -3.20 7.60 30.68
C PHE A 42 -1.82 8.01 31.20
N SER A 43 -1.06 7.06 31.74
CA SER A 43 0.22 7.33 32.39
C SER A 43 1.45 7.13 31.50
N ASP A 44 1.35 6.38 30.39
CA ASP A 44 2.51 6.09 29.53
C ASP A 44 2.20 6.37 28.06
N LEU A 45 2.61 7.57 27.61
CA LEU A 45 2.51 8.02 26.22
C LEU A 45 3.11 7.01 25.23
N SER A 46 4.21 6.34 25.59
CA SER A 46 4.88 5.36 24.74
C SER A 46 3.99 4.14 24.48
N SER A 47 3.29 3.67 25.51
CA SER A 47 2.35 2.54 25.41
C SER A 47 1.14 2.90 24.53
N SER A 48 0.63 4.13 24.67
CA SER A 48 -0.50 4.64 23.88
C SER A 48 -0.16 4.79 22.39
N CYS A 49 1.02 5.33 22.08
CA CYS A 49 1.49 5.46 20.70
C CYS A 49 1.75 4.10 20.03
N LYS A 50 2.12 3.06 20.80
CA LYS A 50 2.37 1.70 20.27
C LYS A 50 1.10 0.88 20.06
N ASN A 51 -0.01 1.19 20.76
CA ASN A 51 -1.24 0.45 20.65
C ASN A 51 -1.99 0.78 19.34
N SER A 52 -1.75 -0.02 18.29
CA SER A 52 -2.36 0.20 16.97
C SER A 52 -3.89 0.08 16.95
N THR A 53 -4.48 -0.72 17.85
CA THR A 53 -5.94 -0.90 17.90
C THR A 53 -6.63 0.36 18.42
N LEU A 54 -6.04 0.97 19.45
CA LEU A 54 -6.52 2.24 19.96
C LEU A 54 -6.35 3.36 18.93
N GLN A 55 -5.16 3.48 18.35
CA GLN A 55 -4.88 4.52 17.34
C GLN A 55 -5.78 4.37 16.10
N ALA A 56 -6.08 3.13 15.70
CA ALA A 56 -7.07 2.84 14.65
C ALA A 56 -8.48 3.30 15.06
N SER A 57 -8.95 2.96 16.25
CA SER A 57 -10.29 3.36 16.72
C SER A 57 -10.48 4.88 16.80
N ILE A 58 -9.47 5.59 17.34
CA ILE A 58 -9.51 7.07 17.42
C ILE A 58 -9.51 7.67 16.03
N SER A 59 -8.61 7.23 15.15
CA SER A 59 -8.57 7.73 13.77
C SER A 59 -9.86 7.41 13.00
N GLU A 60 -10.40 6.20 13.13
CA GLU A 60 -11.69 5.80 12.56
C GLU A 60 -12.84 6.71 12.99
N CYS A 61 -12.92 7.04 14.27
CA CYS A 61 -13.92 7.99 14.77
C CYS A 61 -13.72 9.41 14.18
N VAL A 62 -12.49 9.93 14.21
CA VAL A 62 -12.17 11.29 13.74
C VAL A 62 -12.45 11.45 12.25
N TYR A 63 -12.09 10.44 11.45
CA TYR A 63 -12.38 10.42 10.01
C TYR A 63 -13.86 10.33 9.68
N ALA A 64 -14.61 9.54 10.46
CA ALA A 64 -16.03 9.34 10.20
C ALA A 64 -16.90 10.52 10.66
N LYS A 65 -16.52 11.22 11.74
CA LYS A 65 -17.36 12.24 12.37
C LYS A 65 -16.90 13.68 12.15
N CYS A 66 -15.60 13.94 12.01
CA CYS A 66 -15.07 15.30 11.98
C CYS A 66 -14.81 15.78 10.56
N ASN A 67 -15.00 17.08 10.32
CA ASN A 67 -14.71 17.69 9.02
C ASN A 67 -13.20 17.67 8.72
N TYR A 68 -12.80 17.62 7.45
CA TYR A 68 -11.39 17.42 7.07
C TYR A 68 -10.44 18.48 7.68
N THR A 69 -10.87 19.74 7.75
CA THR A 69 -10.10 20.82 8.36
C THR A 69 -9.84 20.60 9.85
N GLU A 70 -10.75 19.93 10.55
CA GLU A 70 -10.63 19.61 11.97
C GLU A 70 -9.77 18.38 12.24
N GLN A 71 -9.58 17.50 11.24
CA GLN A 71 -8.75 16.31 11.34
C GLN A 71 -7.25 16.64 11.37
N TRP A 72 -6.87 17.82 10.87
CA TRP A 72 -5.46 18.21 10.75
C TRP A 72 -4.78 18.42 12.12
N THR A 73 -5.44 19.12 13.04
CA THR A 73 -4.93 19.39 14.39
C THR A 73 -4.61 18.12 15.18
N PRO A 74 -5.51 17.13 15.33
CA PRO A 74 -5.19 15.90 16.04
C PRO A 74 -4.10 15.08 15.34
N ALA A 75 -4.06 15.06 14.00
CA ALA A 75 -2.98 14.39 13.27
C ALA A 75 -1.62 15.06 13.50
N PHE A 76 -1.56 16.39 13.51
CA PHE A 76 -0.35 17.15 13.77
C PHE A 76 0.17 16.94 15.20
N VAL A 77 -0.71 17.04 16.21
CA VAL A 77 -0.31 16.82 17.60
C VAL A 77 0.11 15.37 17.82
N HIS A 78 -0.64 14.41 17.27
CA HIS A 78 -0.25 13.00 17.32
C HIS A 78 1.14 12.78 16.71
N HIS A 79 1.44 13.40 15.57
CA HIS A 79 2.77 13.33 14.95
C HIS A 79 3.86 13.96 15.84
N GLN A 80 3.59 15.07 16.53
CA GLN A 80 4.55 15.68 17.47
C GLN A 80 4.81 14.79 18.70
N LEU A 81 3.76 14.20 19.27
CA LEU A 81 3.85 13.37 20.48
C LEU A 81 4.43 11.99 20.20
N CYS A 82 3.88 11.29 19.19
CA CYS A 82 4.24 9.92 18.87
C CYS A 82 5.35 9.80 17.82
N GLY A 83 5.78 10.89 17.18
CA GLY A 83 6.80 10.85 16.12
C GLY A 83 8.18 10.36 16.56
N ARG A 84 8.50 10.43 17.85
CA ARG A 84 9.74 9.89 18.43
C ARG A 84 9.63 8.41 18.83
N VAL A 85 8.41 7.87 18.92
CA VAL A 85 8.18 6.47 19.31
C VAL A 85 8.37 5.59 18.08
N ARG A 86 9.24 4.58 18.19
CA ARG A 86 9.42 3.60 17.12
C ARG A 86 8.21 2.68 17.04
N ILE A 87 7.42 2.85 16.00
CA ILE A 87 6.29 1.98 15.66
C ILE A 87 6.72 1.07 14.51
N LYS A 88 6.26 -0.18 14.51
CA LYS A 88 6.58 -1.16 13.45
C LYS A 88 6.09 -0.61 12.11
N SER A 89 7.01 -0.26 11.22
CA SER A 89 6.71 0.24 9.88
C SER A 89 6.97 -0.86 8.84
N ARG A 90 6.18 -0.89 7.76
CA ARG A 90 6.33 -1.87 6.67
C ARG A 90 7.04 -1.32 5.43
N VAL A 91 7.58 -0.11 5.53
CA VAL A 91 8.26 0.62 4.45
C VAL A 91 9.38 -0.24 3.82
N TRP A 92 10.27 -0.81 4.64
CA TRP A 92 11.41 -1.58 4.14
C TRP A 92 11.01 -2.90 3.45
N PRO A 93 10.16 -3.76 4.05
CA PRO A 93 9.64 -4.94 3.35
C PRO A 93 8.98 -4.61 2.00
N LEU A 94 8.23 -3.51 1.94
CA LEU A 94 7.56 -3.06 0.71
C LEU A 94 8.53 -2.59 -0.36
N ALA A 95 9.54 -1.80 0.03
CA ALA A 95 10.57 -1.33 -0.88
C ALA A 95 11.39 -2.50 -1.45
N ILE A 96 11.83 -3.42 -0.59
CA ILE A 96 12.63 -4.59 -1.01
C ILE A 96 11.82 -5.48 -1.95
N ALA A 97 10.56 -5.78 -1.61
CA ALA A 97 9.69 -6.58 -2.46
C ALA A 97 9.45 -5.88 -3.82
N GLY A 98 9.19 -4.57 -3.82
CA GLY A 98 9.01 -3.79 -5.04
C GLY A 98 10.23 -3.82 -5.95
N ILE A 99 11.42 -3.54 -5.40
CA ILE A 99 12.68 -3.55 -6.15
C ILE A 99 12.95 -4.95 -6.71
N PHE A 100 12.75 -5.99 -5.91
CA PHE A 100 12.95 -7.38 -6.32
C PHE A 100 12.02 -7.77 -7.48
N CYS A 101 10.72 -7.49 -7.35
CA CYS A 101 9.72 -7.78 -8.38
C CYS A 101 9.98 -7.02 -9.69
N VAL A 102 10.37 -5.75 -9.62
CA VAL A 102 10.74 -4.97 -10.81
C VAL A 102 11.97 -5.58 -11.48
N SER A 103 13.02 -5.88 -10.70
CA SER A 103 14.28 -6.41 -11.22
C SER A 103 14.10 -7.76 -11.90
N ILE A 104 13.38 -8.70 -11.26
CA ILE A 104 13.16 -10.04 -11.84
C ILE A 104 12.29 -9.98 -13.09
N SER A 105 11.29 -9.10 -13.13
CA SER A 105 10.42 -8.94 -14.30
C SER A 105 11.17 -8.35 -15.48
N LEU A 106 12.01 -7.33 -15.25
CA LEU A 106 12.86 -6.75 -16.29
C LEU A 106 13.87 -7.75 -16.81
N LEU A 107 14.52 -8.51 -15.92
CA LEU A 107 15.43 -9.58 -16.31
C LEU A 107 14.72 -10.62 -17.19
N ALA A 108 13.49 -11.04 -16.82
CA ALA A 108 12.72 -11.98 -17.61
C ALA A 108 12.37 -11.44 -19.01
N VAL A 109 12.02 -10.16 -19.12
CA VAL A 109 11.74 -9.51 -20.42
C VAL A 109 13.02 -9.41 -21.26
N VAL A 110 14.15 -9.02 -20.68
CA VAL A 110 15.44 -8.99 -21.37
C VAL A 110 15.84 -10.37 -21.86
N LEU A 111 15.77 -11.39 -21.00
CA LEU A 111 16.05 -12.78 -21.38
C LEU A 111 15.13 -13.27 -22.49
N ARG A 112 13.83 -12.90 -22.45
CA ARG A 112 12.88 -13.21 -23.52
C ARG A 112 13.32 -12.55 -24.83
N CYS A 113 13.62 -11.26 -24.84
CA CYS A 113 14.07 -10.54 -26.03
C CYS A 113 15.37 -11.14 -26.60
N CYS A 114 16.36 -11.43 -25.75
CA CYS A 114 17.62 -12.05 -26.14
C CYS A 114 17.41 -13.45 -26.74
N SER A 115 16.59 -14.30 -26.09
CA SER A 115 16.26 -15.63 -26.61
C SER A 115 15.60 -15.56 -27.99
N ARG A 116 14.71 -14.58 -28.19
CA ARG A 116 14.00 -14.40 -29.47
C ARG A 116 14.91 -13.88 -30.57
N TYR A 117 15.78 -12.94 -30.24
CA TYR A 117 16.78 -12.44 -31.17
C TYR A 117 17.76 -13.55 -31.59
N ALA A 118 18.23 -14.36 -30.63
CA ALA A 118 19.17 -15.45 -30.88
C ALA A 118 18.56 -16.63 -31.67
N VAL A 119 17.33 -17.04 -31.34
CA VAL A 119 16.72 -18.27 -31.89
C VAL A 119 15.81 -17.99 -33.10
N ALA A 120 14.93 -16.99 -33.00
CA ALA A 120 13.85 -16.80 -33.97
C ALA A 120 14.16 -15.74 -35.04
N ARG A 121 15.12 -14.82 -34.79
CA ARG A 121 15.52 -13.70 -35.66
C ARG A 121 14.36 -12.84 -36.21
N LYS A 122 13.17 -12.91 -35.61
CA LYS A 122 11.97 -12.17 -35.99
C LYS A 122 11.23 -11.71 -34.74
N PHE A 123 10.99 -10.41 -34.63
CA PHE A 123 10.17 -9.81 -33.58
C PHE A 123 8.68 -10.02 -33.90
N GLY A 124 7.93 -10.62 -32.97
CA GLY A 124 6.47 -10.73 -33.09
C GLY A 124 5.74 -9.57 -32.41
N TYR A 125 4.46 -9.41 -32.70
CA TYR A 125 3.58 -8.48 -31.97
C TYR A 125 3.50 -8.81 -30.46
N ASP A 126 3.69 -10.08 -30.08
CA ASP A 126 3.80 -10.49 -28.69
C ASP A 126 5.03 -9.92 -27.98
N ASP A 127 6.14 -9.77 -28.71
CA ASP A 127 7.41 -9.27 -28.20
C ASP A 127 7.41 -7.72 -28.09
N VAL A 128 6.75 -7.03 -29.02
CA VAL A 128 6.57 -5.56 -28.93
C VAL A 128 5.68 -5.19 -27.74
N THR A 129 4.56 -5.89 -27.57
CA THR A 129 3.60 -5.59 -26.49
C THR A 129 4.18 -5.82 -25.10
N ILE A 130 5.04 -6.84 -24.89
CA ILE A 130 5.71 -7.05 -23.60
C ILE A 130 6.78 -6.00 -23.30
N VAL A 131 7.49 -5.50 -24.32
CA VAL A 131 8.46 -4.40 -24.15
C VAL A 131 7.75 -3.12 -23.75
N VAL A 132 6.62 -2.80 -24.38
CA VAL A 132 5.77 -1.68 -23.99
C VAL A 132 5.30 -1.83 -22.53
N ALA A 133 4.86 -3.03 -22.14
CA ALA A 133 4.49 -3.30 -20.74
C ALA A 133 5.65 -3.05 -19.77
N ALA A 134 6.87 -3.46 -20.12
CA ALA A 134 8.06 -3.27 -19.28
C ALA A 134 8.38 -1.79 -19.05
N VAL A 135 8.25 -0.95 -20.08
CA VAL A 135 8.45 0.51 -19.96
C VAL A 135 7.48 1.12 -18.96
N PHE A 136 6.18 0.81 -19.09
CA PHE A 136 5.18 1.29 -18.12
C PHE A 136 5.41 0.73 -16.72
N PHE A 137 5.90 -0.50 -16.61
CA PHE A 137 6.15 -1.14 -15.32
C PHE A 137 7.31 -0.47 -14.56
N ILE A 138 8.33 0.02 -15.26
CA ILE A 138 9.38 0.84 -14.67
C ILE A 138 8.78 2.11 -14.07
N GLY A 139 7.91 2.81 -14.83
CA GLY A 139 7.22 4.01 -14.35
C GLY A 139 6.39 3.75 -13.09
N PHE A 140 5.60 2.67 -13.08
CA PHE A 140 4.86 2.23 -11.90
C PHE A 140 5.79 1.95 -10.70
N GLY A 141 6.91 1.26 -10.93
CA GLY A 141 7.90 0.98 -9.89
C GLY A 141 8.51 2.25 -9.28
N VAL A 142 8.84 3.24 -10.11
CA VAL A 142 9.37 4.53 -9.66
C VAL A 142 8.34 5.29 -8.82
N LEU A 143 7.09 5.41 -9.30
CA LEU A 143 6.00 6.04 -8.55
C LEU A 143 5.78 5.38 -7.19
N HIS A 144 5.76 4.04 -7.17
CA HIS A 144 5.59 3.26 -5.95
C HIS A 144 6.73 3.49 -4.95
N LEU A 145 7.99 3.38 -5.39
CA LEU A 145 9.15 3.59 -4.52
C LEU A 145 9.24 5.03 -4.02
N TYR A 146 8.92 6.01 -4.87
CA TYR A 146 8.81 7.41 -4.44
C TYR A 146 7.78 7.57 -3.33
N ASN A 147 6.60 6.96 -3.48
CA ASN A 147 5.56 7.03 -2.45
C ASN A 147 5.99 6.38 -1.12
N VAL A 148 6.69 5.24 -1.19
CA VAL A 148 7.19 4.49 -0.02
C VAL A 148 8.26 5.28 0.74
N PHE A 149 9.27 5.80 0.04
CA PHE A 149 10.41 6.46 0.69
C PHE A 149 10.14 7.92 1.08
N VAL A 150 9.41 8.66 0.24
CA VAL A 150 9.24 10.12 0.42
C VAL A 150 7.96 10.45 1.15
N ASN A 151 6.85 9.83 0.75
CA ASN A 151 5.52 10.19 1.26
C ASN A 151 5.10 9.34 2.47
N GLY A 152 5.84 8.28 2.81
CA GLY A 152 5.57 7.44 3.98
C GLY A 152 4.57 6.31 3.71
N PHE A 153 4.38 5.91 2.44
CA PHE A 153 3.54 4.78 2.09
C PHE A 153 4.04 3.48 2.76
N GLY A 154 3.13 2.70 3.37
CA GLY A 154 3.49 1.54 4.20
C GLY A 154 3.69 1.83 5.69
N ARG A 155 3.48 3.07 6.13
CA ARG A 155 3.30 3.43 7.53
C ARG A 155 1.81 3.38 7.89
N HIS A 156 1.53 3.21 9.18
CA HIS A 156 0.17 3.37 9.69
C HIS A 156 -0.34 4.77 9.37
N PHE A 157 -1.62 4.87 9.02
CA PHE A 157 -2.22 6.11 8.55
C PHE A 157 -1.97 7.30 9.52
N TRP A 158 -2.15 7.08 10.82
CA TRP A 158 -1.90 8.08 11.87
C TRP A 158 -0.43 8.45 12.08
N ASN A 159 0.52 7.72 11.51
CA ASN A 159 1.97 7.98 11.63
C ASN A 159 2.56 8.64 10.38
N ILE A 160 1.71 9.08 9.46
CA ILE A 160 2.12 9.80 8.25
C ILE A 160 2.15 11.29 8.59
N ASP A 161 3.17 12.00 8.09
CA ASP A 161 3.24 13.45 8.23
C ASP A 161 2.02 14.08 7.54
N PRO A 162 1.17 14.85 8.26
CA PRO A 162 -0.04 15.43 7.70
C PRO A 162 0.24 16.34 6.49
N SER A 163 1.41 16.97 6.41
CA SER A 163 1.81 17.80 5.27
C SER A 163 2.06 17.00 3.98
N LYS A 164 2.33 15.69 4.10
CA LYS A 164 2.63 14.78 2.99
C LYS A 164 1.44 13.99 2.50
N VAL A 165 0.31 14.01 3.22
CA VAL A 165 -0.89 13.22 2.88
C VAL A 165 -1.41 13.55 1.48
N THR A 166 -1.52 14.82 1.11
CA THR A 166 -1.97 15.23 -0.22
C THR A 166 -1.05 14.69 -1.32
N GLN A 167 0.27 14.76 -1.13
CA GLN A 167 1.26 14.21 -2.07
C GLN A 167 1.17 12.68 -2.14
N LEU A 168 0.99 12.01 -0.99
CA LEU A 168 0.80 10.57 -0.91
C LEU A 168 -0.40 10.11 -1.74
N LEU A 169 -1.55 10.77 -1.55
CA LEU A 169 -2.79 10.45 -2.27
C LEU A 169 -2.67 10.74 -3.77
N THR A 170 -2.01 11.84 -4.14
CA THR A 170 -1.76 12.20 -5.55
C THR A 170 -0.93 11.12 -6.25
N VAL A 171 0.21 10.75 -5.67
CA VAL A 171 1.10 9.72 -6.25
C VAL A 171 0.40 8.36 -6.26
N PHE A 172 -0.35 8.04 -5.23
CA PHE A 172 -1.12 6.79 -5.16
C PHE A 172 -2.16 6.70 -6.28
N TRP A 173 -2.88 7.78 -6.57
CA TRP A 173 -3.83 7.83 -7.69
C TRP A 173 -3.15 7.59 -9.05
N PHE A 174 -2.01 8.25 -9.33
CA PHE A 174 -1.23 7.97 -10.54
C PHE A 174 -0.70 6.53 -10.58
N ALA A 175 -0.26 6.00 -9.44
CA ALA A 175 0.21 4.63 -9.33
C ALA A 175 -0.89 3.61 -9.66
N GLN A 176 -2.14 3.84 -9.23
CA GLN A 176 -3.28 2.97 -9.58
C GLN A 176 -3.57 2.98 -11.08
N ILE A 177 -3.57 4.15 -11.72
CA ILE A 177 -3.81 4.26 -13.16
C ILE A 177 -2.68 3.57 -13.94
N SER A 178 -1.42 3.87 -13.59
CA SER A 178 -0.26 3.25 -14.24
C SER A 178 -0.25 1.72 -14.09
N TYR A 179 -0.71 1.19 -12.96
CA TYR A 179 -0.84 -0.25 -12.76
C TYR A 179 -1.81 -0.90 -13.77
N ILE A 180 -2.96 -0.29 -14.05
CA ILE A 180 -3.90 -0.81 -15.05
C ILE A 180 -3.27 -0.74 -16.46
N ILE A 181 -2.58 0.37 -16.77
CA ILE A 181 -1.87 0.54 -18.04
C ILE A 181 -0.80 -0.54 -18.24
N VAL A 182 -0.16 -1.04 -17.18
CA VAL A 182 0.78 -2.17 -17.26
C VAL A 182 0.06 -3.50 -17.52
N LEU A 183 -1.07 -3.75 -16.85
CA LEU A 183 -1.76 -5.05 -16.94
C LEU A 183 -2.31 -5.35 -18.33
N ILE A 184 -2.83 -4.34 -19.02
CA ILE A 184 -3.41 -4.47 -20.37
C ILE A 184 -2.41 -5.12 -21.36
N PRO A 185 -1.22 -4.54 -21.62
CA PRO A 185 -0.26 -5.10 -22.56
C PRO A 185 0.35 -6.42 -22.10
N VAL A 186 0.47 -6.68 -20.78
CA VAL A 186 0.91 -7.99 -20.26
C VAL A 186 -0.06 -9.10 -20.67
N LYS A 187 -1.36 -8.94 -20.36
CA LYS A 187 -2.40 -9.91 -20.74
C LYS A 187 -2.52 -10.06 -22.26
N THR A 188 -2.41 -8.94 -22.98
CA THR A 188 -2.45 -8.92 -24.44
C THR A 188 -1.27 -9.68 -25.05
N SER A 189 -0.05 -9.51 -24.53
CA SER A 189 1.14 -10.25 -24.99
C SER A 189 0.97 -11.77 -24.85
N ILE A 190 0.38 -12.24 -23.74
CA ILE A 190 0.09 -13.67 -23.52
C ILE A 190 -0.91 -14.19 -24.57
N LEU A 191 -2.00 -13.46 -24.82
CA LEU A 191 -3.01 -13.85 -25.80
C LEU A 191 -2.47 -13.84 -27.25
N LEU A 192 -1.64 -12.85 -27.60
CA LEU A 192 -0.95 -12.80 -28.90
C LEU A 192 0.02 -13.97 -29.05
N PHE A 193 0.70 -14.35 -27.97
CA PHE A 193 1.57 -15.51 -27.95
C PHE A 193 0.79 -16.82 -28.17
N TYR A 194 -0.38 -16.95 -27.56
CA TYR A 194 -1.28 -18.09 -27.78
C TYR A 194 -1.75 -18.19 -29.24
N LEU A 195 -2.17 -17.07 -29.84
CA LEU A 195 -2.56 -16.99 -31.25
C LEU A 195 -1.44 -17.43 -32.21
N ARG A 196 -0.17 -17.27 -31.80
CA ARG A 196 1.00 -17.68 -32.57
C ARG A 196 1.31 -19.17 -32.43
N ILE A 197 1.05 -19.77 -31.28
CA ILE A 197 1.33 -21.20 -31.03
C ILE A 197 0.23 -22.10 -31.59
N PHE A 198 -1.03 -21.73 -31.38
CA PHE A 198 -2.18 -22.57 -31.69
C PHE A 198 -2.89 -22.04 -32.94
N PRO A 199 -2.66 -22.63 -34.12
CA PRO A 199 -3.42 -22.30 -35.31
C PRO A 199 -4.85 -22.86 -35.19
N GLY A 200 -5.86 -22.03 -35.45
CA GLY A 200 -7.27 -22.46 -35.48
C GLY A 200 -8.22 -21.28 -35.54
N SER A 201 -9.24 -21.34 -36.41
CA SER A 201 -10.20 -20.24 -36.62
C SER A 201 -11.02 -19.93 -35.36
N GLY A 202 -11.59 -20.95 -34.72
CA GLY A 202 -12.36 -20.79 -33.47
C GLY A 202 -11.51 -20.26 -32.31
N PHE A 203 -10.32 -20.82 -32.11
CA PHE A 203 -9.36 -20.35 -31.10
C PHE A 203 -8.95 -18.90 -31.33
N LYS A 204 -8.78 -18.52 -32.60
CA LYS A 204 -8.45 -17.15 -32.98
C LYS A 204 -9.55 -16.17 -32.60
N VAL A 205 -10.81 -16.51 -32.89
CA VAL A 205 -11.96 -15.67 -32.55
C VAL A 205 -12.04 -15.49 -31.03
N ILE A 206 -11.98 -16.58 -30.25
CA ILE A 206 -12.07 -16.51 -28.78
C ILE A 206 -10.93 -15.63 -28.23
N SER A 207 -9.69 -15.86 -28.66
CA SER A 207 -8.54 -15.09 -28.19
C SER A 207 -8.63 -13.60 -28.52
N LEU A 208 -9.08 -13.25 -29.74
CA LEU A 208 -9.27 -11.86 -30.14
C LEU A 208 -10.40 -11.19 -29.33
N THR A 209 -11.49 -11.91 -29.07
CA THR A 209 -12.57 -11.42 -28.20
C THR A 209 -12.07 -11.20 -26.77
N THR A 210 -11.22 -12.09 -26.23
CA THR A 210 -10.61 -11.90 -24.91
C THR A 210 -9.67 -10.69 -24.89
N ILE A 211 -8.88 -10.45 -25.95
CA ILE A 211 -8.05 -9.24 -26.08
C ILE A 211 -8.94 -7.99 -26.03
N ALA A 212 -10.03 -7.98 -26.80
CA ALA A 212 -10.98 -6.87 -26.80
C ALA A 212 -11.59 -6.63 -25.41
N ALA A 213 -11.97 -7.70 -24.70
CA ALA A 213 -12.50 -7.61 -23.33
C ALA A 213 -11.47 -7.04 -22.33
N VAL A 214 -10.20 -7.45 -22.42
CA VAL A 214 -9.11 -6.92 -21.60
C VAL A 214 -8.90 -5.42 -21.87
N LEU A 215 -8.88 -5.02 -23.14
CA LEU A 215 -8.71 -3.62 -23.52
C LEU A 215 -9.89 -2.76 -23.04
N LEU A 216 -11.12 -3.19 -23.32
CA LEU A 216 -12.33 -2.45 -22.97
C LEU A 216 -12.47 -2.30 -21.45
N SER A 217 -12.27 -3.39 -20.70
CA SER A 217 -12.33 -3.35 -19.24
C SER A 217 -11.23 -2.44 -18.66
N GLY A 218 -9.99 -2.56 -19.14
CA GLY A 218 -8.89 -1.72 -18.69
C GLY A 218 -9.12 -0.23 -18.96
N VAL A 219 -9.59 0.12 -20.16
CA VAL A 219 -9.93 1.51 -20.52
C VAL A 219 -11.08 2.03 -19.65
N ALA A 220 -12.14 1.24 -19.46
CA ALA A 220 -13.26 1.62 -18.60
C ALA A 220 -12.83 1.90 -17.16
N PHE A 221 -11.94 1.07 -16.59
CA PHE A 221 -11.43 1.28 -15.23
C PHE A 221 -10.46 2.46 -15.12
N ILE A 222 -9.66 2.73 -16.16
CA ILE A 222 -8.84 3.95 -16.20
C ILE A 222 -9.75 5.18 -16.13
N PHE A 223 -10.81 5.23 -16.93
CA PHE A 223 -11.77 6.33 -16.87
C PHE A 223 -12.49 6.42 -15.52
N ALA A 224 -12.87 5.28 -14.94
CA ALA A 224 -13.49 5.25 -13.61
C ALA A 224 -12.56 5.82 -12.53
N LEU A 225 -11.25 5.55 -12.59
CA LEU A 225 -10.27 6.10 -11.66
C LEU A 225 -9.98 7.58 -11.92
N ILE A 226 -9.89 7.99 -13.18
CA ILE A 226 -9.66 9.39 -13.55
C ILE A 226 -10.81 10.27 -13.05
N PHE A 227 -12.03 9.83 -13.29
CA PHE A 227 -13.26 10.55 -12.95
C PHE A 227 -13.92 10.05 -11.66
N GLN A 228 -13.13 9.47 -10.74
CA GLN A 228 -13.67 8.92 -9.50
C GLN A 228 -14.29 9.99 -8.57
N CYS A 229 -13.90 11.25 -8.72
CA CYS A 229 -14.44 12.39 -7.99
C CYS A 229 -14.82 13.54 -8.92
N SER A 230 -15.82 14.32 -8.51
CA SER A 230 -16.19 15.61 -9.13
C SER A 230 -16.14 16.73 -8.07
N PRO A 231 -15.21 17.70 -8.17
CA PRO A 231 -14.10 17.79 -9.14
C PRO A 231 -13.00 16.73 -8.90
N VAL A 232 -12.21 16.42 -9.92
CA VAL A 232 -11.14 15.39 -9.86
C VAL A 232 -10.08 15.72 -8.80
N SER A 233 -9.84 17.01 -8.51
CA SER A 233 -8.93 17.44 -7.45
C SER A 233 -9.32 16.92 -6.06
N GLY A 234 -10.60 16.61 -5.84
CA GLY A 234 -11.11 15.99 -4.62
C GLY A 234 -10.54 14.60 -4.31
N VAL A 235 -9.86 13.98 -5.27
CA VAL A 235 -9.13 12.72 -5.06
C VAL A 235 -8.01 12.90 -4.04
N TRP A 236 -7.18 13.92 -4.21
CA TRP A 236 -6.00 14.16 -3.37
C TRP A 236 -6.19 15.31 -2.39
N ASP A 237 -6.99 16.31 -2.75
CA ASP A 237 -7.31 17.44 -1.89
C ASP A 237 -8.67 17.24 -1.23
N LYS A 238 -8.64 16.79 0.03
CA LYS A 238 -9.85 16.54 0.83
C LYS A 238 -10.41 17.79 1.49
N SER A 239 -9.76 18.95 1.33
CA SER A 239 -10.32 20.22 1.81
C SER A 239 -11.48 20.71 0.93
N ILE A 240 -11.52 20.27 -0.32
CA ILE A 240 -12.55 20.61 -1.28
C ILE A 240 -13.75 19.68 -1.10
N THR A 241 -14.94 20.25 -0.95
CA THR A 241 -16.18 19.48 -1.00
C THR A 241 -16.33 18.85 -2.39
N SER A 242 -16.19 17.52 -2.45
CA SER A 242 -16.24 16.76 -3.69
C SER A 242 -17.15 15.55 -3.52
N LYS A 243 -17.83 15.16 -4.61
CA LYS A 243 -18.60 13.91 -4.65
C LYS A 243 -17.72 12.84 -5.28
N CYS A 244 -17.39 11.81 -4.52
CA CYS A 244 -16.53 10.72 -4.95
C CYS A 244 -17.28 9.38 -4.93
N VAL A 245 -17.00 8.55 -5.94
CA VAL A 245 -17.35 7.12 -5.91
C VAL A 245 -16.44 6.42 -4.92
N SER A 246 -16.96 5.42 -4.21
CA SER A 246 -16.15 4.67 -3.25
C SER A 246 -15.04 3.89 -3.95
N LEU A 247 -13.80 4.14 -3.55
CA LEU A 247 -12.62 3.48 -4.11
C LEU A 247 -12.71 1.95 -3.96
N ASN A 248 -13.25 1.49 -2.82
CA ASN A 248 -13.48 0.07 -2.54
C ASN A 248 -14.41 -0.58 -3.58
N LEU A 249 -15.49 0.11 -3.99
CA LEU A 249 -16.41 -0.40 -5.00
C LEU A 249 -15.72 -0.55 -6.36
N ILE A 250 -14.96 0.48 -6.77
CA ILE A 250 -14.17 0.42 -8.00
C ILE A 250 -13.18 -0.75 -7.92
N ALA A 251 -12.48 -0.90 -6.80
CA ALA A 251 -11.52 -1.97 -6.58
C ALA A 251 -12.14 -3.37 -6.60
N TYR A 252 -13.37 -3.55 -6.08
CA TYR A 252 -14.09 -4.82 -6.13
C TYR A 252 -14.49 -5.22 -7.53
N VAL A 253 -15.11 -4.30 -8.27
CA VAL A 253 -15.56 -4.57 -9.63
C VAL A 253 -14.34 -4.80 -10.53
N ALA A 254 -13.32 -3.96 -10.42
CA ALA A 254 -12.06 -4.12 -11.16
C ALA A 254 -11.34 -5.43 -10.82
N GLY A 255 -11.24 -5.75 -9.53
CA GLY A 255 -10.60 -6.99 -9.08
C GLY A 255 -11.36 -8.23 -9.53
N GLY A 256 -12.68 -8.23 -9.45
CA GLY A 256 -13.54 -9.34 -9.91
C GLY A 256 -13.42 -9.58 -11.41
N ILE A 257 -13.53 -8.53 -12.23
CA ILE A 257 -13.36 -8.64 -13.69
C ILE A 257 -11.93 -9.07 -14.04
N ALA A 258 -10.91 -8.54 -13.35
CA ALA A 258 -9.52 -8.93 -13.58
C ALA A 258 -9.29 -10.42 -13.32
N VAL A 259 -9.82 -10.96 -12.21
CA VAL A 259 -9.77 -12.39 -11.87
C VAL A 259 -10.51 -13.23 -12.90
N ALA A 260 -11.71 -12.82 -13.31
CA ALA A 260 -12.47 -13.56 -14.33
C ALA A 260 -11.70 -13.65 -15.65
N LEU A 261 -11.11 -12.54 -16.10
CA LEU A 261 -10.27 -12.51 -17.29
C LEU A 261 -9.01 -13.38 -17.16
N ASP A 262 -8.38 -13.41 -15.97
CA ASP A 262 -7.23 -14.28 -15.72
C ASP A 262 -7.60 -15.76 -15.83
N VAL A 263 -8.74 -16.16 -15.26
CA VAL A 263 -9.25 -17.54 -15.37
C VAL A 263 -9.54 -17.91 -16.82
N VAL A 264 -10.16 -17.01 -17.59
CA VAL A 264 -10.41 -17.24 -19.03
C VAL A 264 -9.09 -17.44 -19.77
N ILE A 265 -8.10 -16.57 -19.58
CA ILE A 265 -6.78 -16.69 -20.22
C ILE A 265 -6.10 -18.01 -19.84
N LEU A 266 -6.22 -18.45 -18.58
CA LEU A 266 -5.62 -19.69 -18.09
C LEU A 266 -6.26 -20.94 -18.71
N ILE A 267 -7.58 -20.96 -18.87
CA ILE A 267 -8.33 -22.11 -19.41
C ILE A 267 -8.19 -22.21 -20.93
N LEU A 268 -8.05 -21.07 -21.61
CA LEU A 268 -8.05 -20.97 -23.07
C LEU A 268 -7.11 -21.96 -23.81
N PRO A 269 -5.85 -22.17 -23.40
CA PRO A 269 -4.96 -23.13 -24.09
C PRO A 269 -5.22 -24.61 -23.73
N ILE A 270 -5.91 -24.93 -22.62
CA ILE A 270 -6.01 -26.31 -22.10
C ILE A 270 -6.62 -27.28 -23.13
N PRO A 271 -7.77 -26.99 -23.78
CA PRO A 271 -8.37 -27.93 -24.72
C PRO A 271 -7.46 -28.22 -25.92
N LYS A 272 -6.74 -27.20 -26.40
CA LYS A 272 -5.79 -27.35 -27.50
C LYS A 272 -4.50 -28.08 -27.13
N CYS A 273 -4.15 -28.11 -25.85
CA CYS A 273 -3.04 -28.93 -25.37
C CYS A 273 -3.43 -30.41 -25.28
N ILE A 274 -4.68 -30.72 -24.93
CA ILE A 274 -5.17 -32.11 -24.85
C ILE A 274 -5.31 -32.72 -26.25
N GLU A 275 -5.72 -31.92 -27.25
CA GLU A 275 -5.95 -32.40 -28.63
C GLU A 275 -4.65 -32.63 -29.42
N LEU A 276 -3.54 -31.99 -29.02
CA LEU A 276 -2.34 -31.89 -29.85
C LEU A 276 -1.18 -32.66 -29.19
N HIS A 277 -0.79 -33.81 -29.77
CA HIS A 277 0.43 -34.56 -29.42
C HIS A 277 1.68 -33.73 -29.73
N MET A 278 1.97 -32.76 -28.86
CA MET A 278 3.04 -31.78 -29.04
C MET A 278 4.40 -32.39 -28.71
N ASN A 279 5.43 -32.00 -29.46
CA ASN A 279 6.81 -32.36 -29.17
C ASN A 279 7.21 -31.83 -27.76
N THR A 280 7.96 -32.62 -26.99
CA THR A 280 8.26 -32.39 -25.55
C THR A 280 8.77 -30.98 -25.22
N ARG A 281 9.48 -30.31 -26.14
CA ARG A 281 9.93 -28.91 -25.98
C ARG A 281 8.79 -27.89 -25.96
N LYS A 282 7.74 -28.09 -26.77
CA LYS A 282 6.57 -27.19 -26.81
C LYS A 282 5.68 -27.42 -25.60
N GLU A 283 5.53 -28.68 -25.20
CA GLU A 283 4.81 -29.09 -24.00
C GLU A 283 5.39 -28.43 -22.73
N LEU A 284 6.73 -28.45 -22.57
CA LEU A 284 7.39 -27.79 -21.43
C LEU A 284 7.14 -26.27 -21.38
N GLY A 285 7.16 -25.60 -22.53
CA GLY A 285 6.86 -24.16 -22.60
C GLY A 285 5.42 -23.82 -22.22
N VAL A 286 4.47 -24.68 -22.63
CA VAL A 286 3.06 -24.56 -22.26
C VAL A 286 2.86 -24.79 -20.76
N ILE A 287 3.46 -25.83 -20.18
CA ILE A 287 3.40 -26.11 -18.74
C ILE A 287 3.95 -24.93 -17.94
N PHE A 288 5.07 -24.35 -18.38
CA PHE A 288 5.67 -23.20 -17.71
C PHE A 288 4.74 -21.97 -17.72
N ILE A 289 4.13 -21.66 -18.86
CA ILE A 289 3.21 -20.52 -18.98
C ILE A 289 1.93 -20.75 -18.19
N PHE A 290 1.40 -21.98 -18.20
CA PHE A 290 0.26 -22.36 -17.39
C PHE A 290 0.56 -22.24 -15.90
N GLY A 291 1.74 -22.69 -15.47
CA GLY A 291 2.23 -22.54 -14.10
C GLY A 291 2.30 -21.07 -13.69
N LEU A 292 2.95 -20.22 -14.48
CA LEU A 292 3.03 -18.78 -14.22
C LEU A 292 1.64 -18.12 -14.20
N GLY A 293 0.76 -18.48 -15.14
CA GLY A 293 -0.62 -17.99 -15.20
C GLY A 293 -1.41 -18.37 -13.96
N SER A 294 -1.30 -19.60 -13.47
CA SER A 294 -1.99 -20.07 -12.27
C SER A 294 -1.56 -19.32 -11.00
N VAL A 295 -0.26 -19.04 -10.87
CA VAL A 295 0.29 -18.25 -9.76
C VAL A 295 -0.22 -16.81 -9.82
N ALA A 296 -0.26 -16.21 -11.02
CA ALA A 296 -0.81 -14.87 -11.22
C ALA A 296 -2.31 -14.81 -10.87
N CYS A 297 -3.10 -15.78 -11.30
CA CYS A 297 -4.52 -15.91 -10.95
C CYS A 297 -4.71 -15.98 -9.43
N ALA A 298 -3.98 -16.89 -8.76
CA ALA A 298 -4.05 -17.05 -7.32
C ALA A 298 -3.68 -15.76 -6.57
N THR A 299 -2.65 -15.06 -7.04
CA THR A 299 -2.22 -13.76 -6.51
C THR A 299 -3.35 -12.73 -6.61
N ASN A 300 -4.03 -12.64 -7.75
CA ASN A 300 -5.14 -11.70 -7.94
C ASN A 300 -6.38 -12.05 -7.10
N ILE A 301 -6.69 -13.34 -6.91
CA ILE A 301 -7.76 -13.80 -6.01
C ILE A 301 -7.45 -13.42 -4.57
N ILE A 302 -6.23 -13.72 -4.10
CA ILE A 302 -5.80 -13.35 -2.76
C ILE A 302 -5.92 -11.84 -2.59
N ARG A 303 -5.43 -11.05 -3.54
CA ARG A 303 -5.55 -9.58 -3.49
C ARG A 303 -7.00 -9.15 -3.32
N LEU A 304 -7.93 -9.70 -4.09
CA LEU A 304 -9.35 -9.34 -4.00
C LEU A 304 -9.94 -9.67 -2.62
N ILE A 305 -9.63 -10.84 -2.06
CA ILE A 305 -10.07 -11.23 -0.71
C ILE A 305 -9.56 -10.23 0.34
N TYR A 306 -8.31 -9.78 0.21
CA TYR A 306 -7.75 -8.79 1.14
C TYR A 306 -8.43 -7.42 1.02
N ILE A 307 -8.67 -6.93 -0.20
CA ILE A 307 -9.41 -5.69 -0.40
C ILE A 307 -10.79 -5.81 0.26
N ILE A 308 -11.47 -6.95 0.12
CA ILE A 308 -12.78 -7.19 0.75
C ILE A 308 -12.69 -7.12 2.28
N ASN A 309 -11.75 -7.84 2.87
CA ASN A 309 -11.61 -7.94 4.33
C ASN A 309 -11.14 -6.64 4.99
N TYR A 310 -10.41 -5.78 4.28
CA TYR A 310 -9.80 -4.56 4.84
C TYR A 310 -10.39 -3.27 4.28
N SER A 311 -11.44 -3.34 3.46
CA SER A 311 -12.12 -2.18 2.89
C SER A 311 -12.67 -1.19 3.93
N ASN A 312 -13.07 -1.68 5.09
CA ASN A 312 -13.68 -0.88 6.15
C ASN A 312 -12.66 -0.32 7.16
N SER A 313 -11.38 -0.72 7.07
CA SER A 313 -10.33 -0.22 7.95
C SER A 313 -9.66 1.01 7.35
N ILE A 314 -9.37 2.05 8.15
CA ILE A 314 -8.67 3.25 7.65
C ILE A 314 -7.17 3.00 7.42
N ASP A 315 -6.61 2.00 8.08
CA ASP A 315 -5.21 1.61 7.96
C ASP A 315 -4.90 0.78 6.70
N GLN A 316 -5.46 1.18 5.56
CA GLN A 316 -5.26 0.50 4.27
C GLN A 316 -3.80 0.58 3.82
N THR A 317 -3.14 1.74 4.01
CA THR A 317 -1.74 1.96 3.61
C THR A 317 -0.75 0.99 4.25
N CYS A 318 -0.98 0.56 5.50
CA CYS A 318 -0.12 -0.41 6.19
C CYS A 318 -0.50 -1.86 5.86
N LYS A 319 -1.78 -2.13 5.56
CA LYS A 319 -2.31 -3.50 5.42
C LYS A 319 -2.39 -4.00 3.97
N GLU A 320 -2.71 -3.14 3.00
CA GLU A 320 -3.00 -3.54 1.62
C GLU A 320 -1.78 -4.04 0.83
N GLN A 321 -0.64 -3.31 0.86
CA GLN A 321 0.44 -3.57 -0.09
C GLN A 321 1.40 -4.72 0.28
N CYS A 322 1.41 -5.18 1.54
CA CYS A 322 2.48 -6.05 2.05
C CYS A 322 2.24 -7.55 1.84
N TYR A 323 1.04 -7.98 1.47
CA TYR A 323 0.68 -9.40 1.58
C TYR A 323 0.74 -10.18 0.27
N THR A 324 0.38 -9.61 -0.88
CA THR A 324 0.11 -10.45 -2.07
C THR A 324 1.36 -11.00 -2.77
N HIS A 325 2.45 -10.23 -2.89
CA HIS A 325 3.71 -10.72 -3.49
C HIS A 325 4.58 -11.50 -2.49
N TYR A 326 4.63 -11.04 -1.24
CA TYR A 326 5.46 -11.63 -0.20
C TYR A 326 4.97 -13.03 0.21
N LEU A 327 3.66 -13.27 0.39
CA LEU A 327 3.16 -14.58 0.83
C LEU A 327 3.09 -15.64 -0.24
N VAL A 328 2.88 -15.29 -1.52
CA VAL A 328 2.92 -16.29 -2.60
C VAL A 328 4.33 -16.84 -2.73
N PHE A 329 5.34 -15.95 -2.76
CA PHE A 329 6.74 -16.35 -2.79
C PHE A 329 7.16 -17.05 -1.49
N HIS A 330 6.79 -16.51 -0.32
CA HIS A 330 7.14 -17.10 0.98
C HIS A 330 6.42 -18.43 1.27
N ARG A 331 5.14 -18.61 0.91
CA ARG A 331 4.45 -19.91 1.02
C ARG A 331 4.97 -20.91 -0.02
N TYR A 332 5.34 -20.46 -1.22
CA TYR A 332 5.97 -21.32 -2.23
C TYR A 332 7.34 -21.83 -1.75
N LEU A 333 8.17 -20.95 -1.19
CA LEU A 333 9.46 -21.31 -0.60
C LEU A 333 9.31 -22.23 0.62
N HIS A 334 8.35 -21.93 1.50
CA HIS A 334 8.02 -22.76 2.66
C HIS A 334 7.52 -24.16 2.25
N ARG A 335 6.76 -24.27 1.15
CA ARG A 335 6.26 -25.55 0.64
C ARG A 335 7.35 -26.38 -0.05
N ASN A 336 8.40 -25.74 -0.57
CA ASN A 336 9.55 -26.40 -1.20
C ASN A 336 10.75 -26.62 -0.24
N ASN A 337 10.56 -26.46 1.09
CA ASN A 337 11.63 -26.58 2.10
C ASN A 337 12.86 -25.68 1.87
N LEU A 338 12.75 -24.68 0.99
CA LEU A 338 13.74 -23.63 0.83
C LEU A 338 13.50 -22.62 1.95
N ARG A 339 14.11 -22.88 3.12
CA ARG A 339 14.18 -21.89 4.19
C ARG A 339 15.01 -20.72 3.66
N LEU A 340 14.38 -19.57 3.44
CA LEU A 340 15.15 -18.34 3.59
C LEU A 340 15.66 -18.30 5.03
N PRO A 341 16.91 -17.87 5.27
CA PRO A 341 17.35 -17.57 6.62
C PRO A 341 16.30 -16.64 7.25
N PRO A 342 15.95 -16.84 8.53
CA PRO A 342 15.09 -15.90 9.20
C PRO A 342 15.72 -14.52 9.02
N LEU A 343 14.99 -13.60 8.38
CA LEU A 343 15.33 -12.18 8.44
C LEU A 343 15.04 -11.72 9.88
N HIS A 344 15.83 -12.22 10.83
CA HIS A 344 16.21 -11.49 12.02
C HIS A 344 17.19 -10.43 11.54
N MET A 345 16.67 -9.44 10.79
CA MET A 345 17.41 -8.20 10.58
C MET A 345 17.22 -7.44 11.88
N ASP A 346 18.12 -7.71 12.82
CA ASP A 346 18.49 -6.71 13.81
C ASP A 346 18.77 -5.41 13.03
N PRO A 347 18.25 -4.27 13.49
CA PRO A 347 18.30 -3.05 12.74
C PRO A 347 19.76 -2.72 12.46
N PHE A 348 20.14 -2.70 11.18
CA PHE A 348 21.34 -2.00 10.74
C PHE A 348 21.26 -0.60 11.35
N LYS A 349 22.10 -0.38 12.37
CA LYS A 349 22.32 0.89 13.03
C LYS A 349 22.76 1.83 11.90
N PRO A 350 21.95 2.82 11.50
CA PRO A 350 22.38 3.71 10.44
C PRO A 350 23.57 4.48 10.99
N LEU A 351 24.75 4.24 10.41
CA LEU A 351 25.95 5.07 10.56
C LEU A 351 25.64 6.42 9.91
N ILE A 352 24.79 7.20 10.57
CA ILE A 352 24.62 8.62 10.29
C ILE A 352 25.80 9.31 10.99
N PRO A 353 26.66 10.02 10.25
CA PRO A 353 27.77 10.73 10.86
C PRO A 353 27.25 11.72 11.92
N LEU A 354 27.85 11.68 13.11
CA LEU A 354 27.50 12.42 14.32
C LEU A 354 27.46 13.96 14.16
N ARG A 355 27.81 14.52 13.00
CA ARG A 355 27.89 15.97 12.77
C ARG A 355 26.55 16.68 12.59
N LEU A 356 25.45 15.98 12.34
CA LEU A 356 24.12 16.62 12.29
C LEU A 356 23.43 16.71 13.66
N ARG A 357 24.05 16.19 14.74
CA ARG A 357 23.50 16.23 16.10
C ARG A 357 23.64 17.59 16.81
N GLN A 358 24.52 18.47 16.32
CA GLN A 358 24.92 19.69 17.06
C GLN A 358 24.19 20.98 16.67
N GLN A 359 23.39 21.03 15.60
CA GLN A 359 22.67 22.27 15.21
C GLN A 359 21.26 22.43 15.81
N GLN A 360 20.75 21.47 16.58
CA GLN A 360 19.45 21.58 17.29
C GLN A 360 19.59 21.94 18.78
N HIS A 361 20.75 22.47 19.16
CA HIS A 361 21.20 22.69 20.54
C HIS A 361 20.91 24.10 21.14
N PRO A 362 19.72 24.74 20.94
CA PRO A 362 19.31 25.80 21.87
C PRO A 362 17.96 25.59 22.56
N LEU A 363 17.32 24.42 22.46
CA LEU A 363 16.07 24.10 23.21
C LEU A 363 16.27 23.11 24.37
N ASP A 364 17.50 22.66 24.60
CA ASP A 364 17.85 21.72 25.68
C ASP A 364 17.89 22.38 27.08
N LYS A 365 17.91 23.72 27.14
CA LYS A 365 17.94 24.45 28.41
C LYS A 365 16.56 24.62 29.08
N SER A 366 15.46 24.51 28.33
CA SER A 366 14.11 24.68 28.88
C SER A 366 13.50 23.38 29.42
N VAL A 367 14.00 22.21 29.02
CA VAL A 367 13.47 20.91 29.48
C VAL A 367 14.20 20.40 30.73
N GLN A 368 15.47 20.76 30.94
CA GLN A 368 16.18 20.47 32.19
C GLN A 368 15.72 21.32 33.39
N ALA A 369 15.10 22.47 33.15
CA ALA A 369 14.52 23.30 34.23
C ALA A 369 13.26 22.66 34.87
N ILE A 370 12.56 21.79 34.13
CA ILE A 370 11.32 21.15 34.60
C ILE A 370 11.60 19.97 35.53
N HIS A 371 12.79 19.36 35.47
CA HIS A 371 13.14 18.22 36.32
C HIS A 371 13.84 18.57 37.64
N ILE A 372 14.22 19.85 37.85
CA ILE A 372 14.96 20.29 39.05
C ILE A 372 14.06 21.03 40.05
N PHE A 373 12.88 21.54 39.64
CA PHE A 373 12.02 22.36 40.52
C PHE A 373 11.11 21.56 41.48
N ASP A 374 10.99 20.24 41.32
CA ASP A 374 10.05 19.40 42.10
C ASP A 374 10.68 18.65 43.31
N LEU A 375 11.89 19.00 43.77
CA LEU A 375 12.53 18.32 44.90
C LEU A 375 12.87 19.18 46.12
N HIS A 376 12.44 20.44 46.21
CA HIS A 376 12.70 21.25 47.40
C HIS A 376 11.54 22.19 47.76
N THR A 377 10.56 21.69 48.52
CA THR A 377 9.91 22.46 49.60
C THR A 377 9.24 21.51 50.59
N ASN A 378 9.94 21.26 51.70
CA ASN A 378 9.43 20.66 52.93
C ASN A 378 8.60 21.73 53.69
N PRO A 379 7.47 21.41 54.35
CA PRO A 379 6.74 22.39 55.14
C PRO A 379 7.27 22.41 56.58
N SER A 380 7.79 23.54 57.03
CA SER A 380 8.05 23.79 58.45
C SER A 380 7.42 25.12 58.89
N THR A 381 6.41 24.97 59.76
CA THR A 381 6.12 25.76 60.99
C THR A 381 5.62 27.20 60.92
N THR A 382 4.55 27.41 61.72
CA THR A 382 4.12 28.60 62.50
C THR A 382 3.68 29.83 61.71
N THR A 383 2.51 30.40 61.94
CA THR A 383 1.84 30.70 63.23
C THR A 383 0.34 30.47 63.22
#